data_AF-A0A8E2I993-F1
#
_entry.id   AF-A0A8E2I993-F1
#
_cell.length_a   1.000
_cell.length_b   1.000
_cell.length_c   1.000
_cell.angle_alpha   90.00
_cell.angle_beta   90.00
_cell.angle_gamma   90.00
#
_symmetry.space_group_name_H-M   'P 1'
#
loop_
_entity.id
_entity.type
_entity.pdbx_description
1 polymer ?
#
loop_
_entity_poly.entity_id
_entity_poly.type
_entity_poly.pdbx_seq_one_letter_code
_entity_poly.pdbx_strand_id
1 'polypeptide(L)'
;YWTITFLHIIPDAYLFKDYKNPILSAWNWSFFPLDILISITGFTSLYLYKKGKSAWSKMAIVSLVLTSCSGLQAISFWVLRSDFDPSWWIPNLFLLVYPIFFLPGLFKENQI
;
A
#
# COMPACT_ATOMS: atom_id res chain seq x y z
N TYR A 1 8.83 4.13 -9.82
CA TYR A 1 7.64 3.45 -10.37
C TYR A 1 6.65 4.47 -10.90
N TRP A 2 5.92 5.21 -10.06
CA TRP A 2 4.95 6.24 -10.47
C TRP A 2 5.48 7.31 -11.45
N THR A 3 6.70 7.82 -11.23
CA THR A 3 7.35 8.75 -12.16
C THR A 3 7.64 8.12 -13.52
N ILE A 4 7.91 6.82 -13.55
CA ILE A 4 8.23 6.07 -14.77
C ILE A 4 6.94 5.76 -15.55
N THR A 5 5.84 5.49 -14.85
CA THR A 5 4.48 5.36 -15.41
C THR A 5 3.99 6.70 -15.99
N PHE A 6 4.20 7.79 -15.26
CA PHE A 6 3.82 9.15 -15.70
C PHE A 6 4.60 9.63 -16.93
N LEU A 7 5.89 9.27 -17.02
CA LEU A 7 6.76 9.66 -18.13
C LEU A 7 6.67 8.73 -19.37
N HIS A 8 5.81 7.70 -19.38
CA HIS A 8 5.68 6.72 -20.47
C HIS A 8 7.02 6.10 -20.93
N ILE A 9 7.96 5.89 -20.00
CA ILE A 9 9.32 5.41 -20.34
C ILE A 9 9.35 3.88 -20.58
N ILE A 10 8.31 3.13 -20.20
CA ILE A 10 8.25 1.66 -20.32
C ILE A 10 7.23 1.25 -21.41
N PRO A 11 7.53 0.24 -22.26
CA PRO A 11 6.60 -0.26 -23.26
C PRO A 11 5.29 -0.80 -22.64
N ASP A 12 4.16 -0.52 -23.29
CA ASP A 12 2.80 -0.89 -22.87
C ASP A 12 2.61 -2.38 -22.55
N ALA A 13 3.46 -3.27 -23.08
CA ALA A 13 3.41 -4.71 -22.82
C ALA A 13 3.80 -5.12 -21.38
N TYR A 14 4.47 -4.25 -20.62
CA TYR A 14 4.79 -4.45 -19.20
C TYR A 14 3.91 -3.62 -18.25
N LEU A 15 3.04 -2.78 -18.81
CA LEU A 15 2.03 -2.07 -18.04
C LEU A 15 0.86 -3.01 -17.75
N PHE A 16 0.14 -2.70 -16.66
CA PHE A 16 -1.00 -3.46 -16.12
C PHE A 16 -1.86 -4.13 -17.21
N LYS A 17 -2.35 -5.34 -16.91
CA LYS A 17 -3.34 -6.07 -17.72
C LYS A 17 -4.46 -5.09 -18.10
N ASP A 18 -4.69 -4.88 -19.40
CA ASP A 18 -5.63 -3.91 -19.96
C ASP A 18 -5.37 -2.42 -19.61
N TYR A 19 -4.14 -1.92 -19.78
CA TYR A 19 -3.78 -0.49 -19.65
C TYR A 19 -4.69 0.47 -20.45
N LYS A 20 -5.34 -0.02 -21.52
CA LYS A 20 -6.33 0.73 -22.31
C LYS A 20 -7.71 0.87 -21.63
N ASN A 21 -7.95 0.19 -20.50
CA ASN A 21 -9.17 0.32 -19.75
C ASN A 21 -9.07 1.55 -18.82
N PRO A 22 -9.78 2.65 -19.11
CA PRO A 22 -9.67 3.88 -18.33
C PRO A 22 -10.03 3.68 -16.84
N ILE A 23 -10.84 2.66 -16.54
CA ILE A 23 -11.22 2.32 -15.17
C ILE A 23 -10.05 1.68 -14.41
N LEU A 24 -9.23 0.84 -15.05
CA LEU A 24 -8.05 0.24 -14.40
C LEU A 24 -6.94 1.26 -14.17
N SER A 25 -6.77 2.19 -15.12
CA SER A 25 -5.84 3.31 -14.95
C SER A 25 -6.27 4.23 -13.80
N ALA A 26 -7.55 4.67 -13.77
CA ALA A 26 -8.07 5.47 -12.67
C ALA A 26 -7.99 4.75 -11.32
N TRP A 27 -8.28 3.44 -11.29
CA TRP A 27 -8.10 2.61 -10.11
C TRP A 27 -6.64 2.59 -9.65
N ASN A 28 -5.68 2.37 -10.55
CA ASN A 28 -4.27 2.39 -10.19
C ASN A 28 -3.85 3.77 -9.64
N TRP A 29 -4.28 4.86 -10.29
CA TRP A 29 -4.01 6.23 -9.83
C TRP A 29 -4.61 6.55 -8.46
N SER A 30 -5.70 5.89 -8.07
CA SER A 30 -6.27 6.07 -6.73
C SER A 30 -5.35 5.57 -5.60
N PHE A 31 -4.38 4.70 -5.89
CA PHE A 31 -3.37 4.26 -4.91
C PHE A 31 -2.26 5.29 -4.70
N PHE A 32 -1.99 6.16 -5.66
CA PHE A 32 -0.88 7.11 -5.59
C PHE A 32 -0.88 7.99 -4.31
N PRO A 33 -1.98 8.68 -3.93
CA PRO A 33 -1.98 9.47 -2.70
C PRO A 33 -1.79 8.57 -1.45
N LEU A 34 -2.34 7.37 -1.47
CA LEU A 34 -2.23 6.41 -0.38
C LEU A 34 -0.79 5.90 -0.22
N ASP A 35 -0.14 5.53 -1.32
CA ASP A 35 1.26 5.08 -1.37
C ASP A 35 2.23 6.16 -0.86
N ILE A 36 1.96 7.43 -1.21
CA ILE A 36 2.72 8.57 -0.68
C ILE A 36 2.57 8.64 0.84
N LEU A 37 1.36 8.55 1.36
CA LEU A 37 1.13 8.61 2.81
C LEU A 37 1.75 7.42 3.54
N ILE A 38 1.63 6.21 3.00
CA ILE A 38 2.30 5.01 3.51
C ILE A 38 3.81 5.25 3.58
N SER A 39 4.40 5.76 2.51
CA SER A 39 5.84 6.02 2.43
C SER A 39 6.28 7.09 3.42
N ILE A 40 5.61 8.24 3.47
CA ILE A 40 5.93 9.35 4.38
C ILE A 40 5.86 8.86 5.83
N THR A 41 4.77 8.18 6.20
CA THR A 41 4.57 7.70 7.57
C THR A 41 5.57 6.60 7.93
N GLY A 42 5.85 5.68 7.01
CA GLY A 42 6.84 4.61 7.17
C GLY A 42 8.26 5.15 7.37
N PHE A 43 8.72 6.02 6.48
CA PHE A 43 10.06 6.65 6.62
C PHE A 43 10.16 7.52 7.86
N THR A 44 9.10 8.24 8.21
CA THR A 44 9.06 9.02 9.45
C THR A 44 9.18 8.11 10.67
N SER A 45 8.53 6.95 10.67
CA SER A 45 8.66 5.96 11.75
C SER A 45 10.12 5.51 11.92
N LEU A 46 10.80 5.17 10.83
CA LEU A 46 12.20 4.73 10.84
C LEU A 46 13.15 5.84 11.31
N TYR A 47 12.89 7.08 10.88
CA TYR A 47 13.64 8.24 11.32
C TYR A 47 13.48 8.50 12.83
N LEU A 48 12.25 8.44 13.35
CA LEU A 48 11.97 8.62 14.77
C LEU A 48 12.55 7.49 15.62
N TYR A 49 12.51 6.26 15.12
CA TYR A 49 13.11 5.09 15.78
C TYR A 49 14.62 5.28 15.94
N LYS A 50 15.32 5.71 14.87
CA LYS A 50 16.76 6.03 14.94
C LYS A 50 17.08 7.17 15.90
N LYS A 51 16.14 8.08 16.14
CA LYS A 51 16.26 9.20 17.09
C LYS A 51 15.84 8.84 18.52
N GLY A 52 15.44 7.60 18.77
CA GLY A 52 14.97 7.14 20.09
C GLY A 52 13.67 7.79 20.56
N LYS A 53 12.86 8.34 19.63
CA LYS A 53 11.59 9.02 19.97
C LYS A 53 10.44 8.03 20.01
N SER A 54 9.73 7.95 21.13
CA SER A 54 8.56 7.04 21.33
C SER A 54 7.44 7.20 20.29
N ALA A 55 7.35 8.36 19.63
CA ALA A 55 6.40 8.59 18.54
C ALA A 55 6.61 7.68 17.30
N TRP A 56 7.74 6.96 17.20
CA TRP A 56 8.04 6.06 16.08
C TRP A 56 6.96 5.00 15.87
N SER A 57 6.47 4.40 16.96
CA SER A 57 5.53 3.29 16.93
C SER A 57 4.15 3.74 16.44
N LYS A 58 3.72 4.95 16.81
CA LYS A 58 2.48 5.58 16.30
C LYS A 58 2.55 5.79 14.78
N MET A 59 3.67 6.29 14.28
CA MET A 59 3.87 6.48 12.84
C MET A 59 3.91 5.13 12.10
N ALA A 60 4.51 4.10 12.69
CA ALA A 60 4.52 2.75 12.15
C ALA A 60 3.10 2.15 12.07
N ILE A 61 2.29 2.32 13.12
CA ILE A 61 0.88 1.90 13.13
C ILE A 61 0.10 2.58 12.01
N VAL A 62 0.23 3.91 11.84
CA VAL A 62 -0.45 4.64 10.76
C VAL A 62 -0.03 4.09 9.40
N SER A 63 1.27 3.90 9.17
CA SER A 63 1.79 3.34 7.91
C SER A 63 1.21 1.95 7.64
N LEU A 64 1.20 1.07 8.64
CA LEU A 64 0.66 -0.29 8.55
C LEU A 64 -0.85 -0.31 8.28
N VAL A 65 -1.63 0.54 8.93
CA VAL A 65 -3.08 0.64 8.70
C VAL A 65 -3.35 1.11 7.26
N LEU A 66 -2.63 2.12 6.78
CA LEU A 66 -2.76 2.59 5.40
C LEU A 66 -2.39 1.51 4.37
N THR A 67 -1.37 0.70 4.65
CA THR A 67 -1.01 -0.48 3.83
C THR A 67 -2.13 -1.52 3.81
N SER A 68 -2.78 -1.77 4.95
CA SER A 68 -3.94 -2.67 5.00
C SER A 68 -5.11 -2.12 4.18
N CYS A 69 -5.37 -0.81 4.28
CA CYS A 69 -6.40 -0.12 3.50
C CYS A 69 -6.13 -0.20 1.99
N SER A 70 -4.86 -0.13 1.55
CA SER A 70 -4.53 -0.28 0.13
C SER A 70 -4.83 -1.70 -0.36
N GLY A 71 -4.42 -2.72 0.41
CA GLY A 71 -4.78 -4.10 0.13
C GLY A 71 -6.30 -4.31 0.06
N LEU A 72 -7.05 -3.74 1.01
CA LEU A 72 -8.52 -3.83 1.03
C LEU A 72 -9.14 -3.19 -0.20
N GLN A 73 -8.72 -1.96 -0.55
CA GLN A 73 -9.21 -1.25 -1.73
C GLN A 73 -9.00 -2.07 -3.01
N ALA A 74 -7.84 -2.73 -3.13
CA ALA A 74 -7.55 -3.56 -4.28
C ALA A 74 -8.43 -4.81 -4.35
N ILE A 75 -8.55 -5.55 -3.25
CA ILE A 75 -9.38 -6.76 -3.20
C ILE A 75 -10.86 -6.43 -3.40
N SER A 76 -11.37 -5.36 -2.78
CA SER A 76 -12.75 -4.90 -3.00
C SER A 76 -13.02 -4.59 -4.47
N PHE A 77 -12.09 -3.94 -5.17
CA PHE A 77 -12.23 -3.65 -6.60
C PHE A 77 -12.31 -4.93 -7.45
N TRP A 78 -11.43 -5.91 -7.20
CA TRP A 78 -11.42 -7.17 -7.95
C TRP A 78 -12.66 -8.03 -7.68
N VAL A 79 -13.12 -8.08 -6.43
CA VAL A 79 -14.39 -8.72 -6.05
C VAL A 79 -15.56 -8.10 -6.81
N LEU A 80 -15.67 -6.77 -6.85
CA LEU A 80 -16.75 -6.07 -7.57
C LEU A 80 -16.71 -6.33 -9.09
N ARG A 81 -15.52 -6.55 -9.66
CA ARG A 81 -15.36 -6.93 -11.07
C ARG A 81 -15.55 -8.42 -11.35
N SER A 82 -15.73 -9.25 -10.33
CA SER A 82 -15.74 -10.72 -10.46
C SER A 82 -14.49 -11.29 -11.14
N ASP A 83 -13.33 -10.67 -10.92
CA ASP A 83 -12.03 -11.12 -11.44
C ASP A 83 -11.16 -11.62 -10.28
N PHE A 84 -10.71 -12.87 -10.40
CA PHE A 84 -10.01 -13.62 -9.35
C PHE A 84 -8.60 -14.04 -9.77
N ASP A 85 -7.98 -13.31 -10.70
CA ASP A 85 -6.62 -13.59 -11.14
C ASP A 85 -5.63 -13.60 -9.95
N PRO A 86 -4.98 -14.74 -9.64
CA PRO A 86 -4.05 -14.85 -8.52
C PRO A 86 -2.87 -13.88 -8.59
N SER A 87 -2.45 -13.47 -9.79
CA SER A 87 -1.34 -12.51 -9.99
C SER A 87 -1.65 -11.14 -9.37
N TRP A 88 -2.91 -10.76 -9.31
CA TRP A 88 -3.37 -9.53 -8.67
C TRP A 88 -3.85 -9.78 -7.24
N TRP A 89 -4.47 -10.92 -6.96
CA TRP A 89 -5.00 -11.22 -5.63
C TRP A 89 -3.91 -11.45 -4.59
N ILE A 90 -2.91 -12.27 -4.88
CA ILE A 90 -1.87 -12.65 -3.93
C ILE A 90 -1.13 -11.43 -3.35
N PRO A 91 -0.57 -10.51 -4.16
CA PRO A 91 0.15 -9.36 -3.60
C PRO A 91 -0.78 -8.42 -2.81
N ASN A 92 -2.02 -8.22 -3.24
CA ASN A 92 -2.96 -7.33 -2.55
C ASN A 92 -3.50 -7.93 -1.24
N LEU A 93 -3.72 -9.25 -1.19
CA LEU A 93 -4.02 -9.98 0.04
C LEU A 93 -2.85 -9.91 1.03
N PHE A 94 -1.62 -10.00 0.53
CA PHE A 94 -0.45 -9.83 1.38
C PHE A 94 -0.44 -8.42 2.01
N LEU A 95 -0.67 -7.36 1.24
CA LEU A 95 -0.76 -5.99 1.79
C LEU A 95 -1.88 -5.85 2.83
N LEU A 96 -3.03 -6.48 2.60
CA LEU A 96 -4.16 -6.47 3.52
C LEU A 96 -3.82 -7.11 4.87
N VAL A 97 -3.18 -8.29 4.84
CA VAL A 97 -2.99 -9.14 6.02
C VAL A 97 -1.67 -8.87 6.75
N TYR A 98 -0.61 -8.46 6.04
CA TYR A 98 0.72 -8.22 6.60
C TYR A 98 0.70 -7.36 7.89
N PRO A 99 -0.03 -6.23 7.97
CA PRO A 99 -0.13 -5.41 9.17
C PRO A 99 -0.60 -6.13 10.43
N ILE A 100 -1.48 -7.12 10.31
CA ILE A 100 -2.11 -7.81 11.43
C ILE A 100 -1.07 -8.50 12.33
N PHE A 101 0.05 -8.94 11.76
CA PHE A 101 1.13 -9.58 12.52
C PHE A 101 1.99 -8.59 13.32
N PHE A 102 2.07 -7.32 12.91
CA PHE A 102 2.94 -6.32 13.53
C PHE A 102 2.19 -5.41 14.52
N LEU A 103 0.90 -5.14 14.28
CA LEU A 103 0.09 -4.25 15.10
C LEU A 103 0.04 -4.64 16.59
N PRO A 104 -0.11 -5.92 16.99
CA PRO A 104 -0.15 -6.29 18.41
C PRO A 104 1.14 -5.94 19.17
N GLY A 105 2.30 -6.08 18.53
CA GLY A 105 3.59 -5.70 19.12
C GLY A 105 3.72 -4.19 19.29
N LEU A 106 3.31 -3.42 18.28
CA LEU A 106 3.36 -1.96 18.31
C LEU A 106 2.36 -1.34 19.30
N PHE A 107 1.20 -1.96 19.51
CA PHE A 107 0.26 -1.50 20.53
C PHE A 107 0.79 -1.71 21.94
N LYS A 108 1.48 -2.83 22.22
CA LYS A 108 2.13 -3.06 23.52
C LYS A 108 3.21 -2.02 23.80
N GLU A 109 4.04 -1.68 22.81
CA GLU A 109 5.05 -0.62 22.91
C GLU A 109 4.46 0.74 23.28
N ASN A 110 3.24 1.05 22.84
CA ASN A 110 2.56 2.32 23.13
C ASN A 110 1.85 2.36 24.49
N GLN A 111 1.77 1.25 25.22
CA GLN A 111 1.16 1.15 26.55
C GLN A 111 2.18 1.28 27.69
N ILE A 112 3.48 1.23 27.37
CA ILE A 112 4.63 1.39 28.28
C ILE A 112 5.07 2.86 28.27
#